data_AF-W6R594-F1
#
_entry.id   AF-W6R594-F1
#
_cell.length_a   1.000
_cell.length_b   1.000
_cell.length_c   1.000
_cell.angle_alpha   90.00
_cell.angle_beta   90.00
_cell.angle_gamma   90.00
#
_symmetry.space_group_name_H-M   'P 1'
#
loop_
_entity.id
_entity.type
_entity.pdbx_description
1 polymer ?
#
loop_
_entity_poly.entity_id
_entity_poly.type
_entity_poly.pdbx_seq_one_letter_code
_entity_poly.pdbx_strand_id
1 'polypeptide(L)'
;MATQLKDAKQALAEDKYDDCLACRVTGSAAFMGLGVYSYYTGMANLRKQEKAIMQGPSKYKMGSRKLGIFSISATLVGMGLWRAFN
;
A
#
# COMPACT_ATOMS: atom_id res chain seq x y z
N MET A 1 -40.67 -7.62 -21.83
CA MET A 1 -39.36 -8.27 -21.56
C MET A 1 -38.22 -7.30 -21.19
N ALA A 2 -38.44 -5.97 -21.11
CA ALA A 2 -37.40 -5.02 -20.68
C ALA A 2 -37.36 -4.76 -19.16
N THR A 3 -38.45 -5.08 -18.45
CA THR A 3 -38.58 -4.92 -16.99
C THR A 3 -37.72 -5.94 -16.23
N GLN A 4 -37.81 -7.23 -16.57
CA GLN A 4 -37.02 -8.30 -15.94
C GLN A 4 -35.48 -8.09 -16.00
N LEU A 5 -34.97 -7.41 -17.03
CA LEU A 5 -33.53 -7.14 -17.16
C LEU A 5 -33.06 -6.04 -16.19
N LYS A 6 -33.92 -5.04 -15.92
CA LYS A 6 -33.61 -4.00 -14.93
C LYS A 6 -33.58 -4.58 -13.52
N ASP A 7 -34.54 -5.43 -13.19
CA ASP A 7 -34.61 -6.11 -11.89
C ASP A 7 -33.41 -7.06 -11.69
N ALA A 8 -33.01 -7.81 -12.72
CA ALA A 8 -31.83 -8.69 -12.65
C ALA A 8 -30.51 -7.92 -12.50
N LYS A 9 -30.35 -6.77 -13.18
CA LYS A 9 -29.16 -5.93 -13.01
C LYS A 9 -29.10 -5.26 -11.64
N GLN A 10 -30.25 -4.93 -11.07
CA GLN A 10 -30.37 -4.31 -9.75
C GLN A 10 -30.10 -5.34 -8.64
N ALA A 11 -30.62 -6.56 -8.77
CA ALA A 11 -30.29 -7.70 -7.90
C ALA A 11 -28.79 -8.07 -7.96
N LEU A 12 -28.18 -8.13 -9.16
CA LEU A 12 -26.74 -8.35 -9.31
C LEU A 12 -25.86 -7.17 -8.83
N ALA A 13 -26.43 -5.96 -8.72
CA ALA A 13 -25.73 -4.81 -8.18
C ALA A 13 -25.81 -4.78 -6.64
N GLU A 14 -26.91 -5.25 -6.06
CA GLU A 14 -27.07 -5.52 -4.62
C GLU A 14 -26.15 -6.67 -4.16
N ASP A 15 -26.13 -7.81 -4.87
CA ASP A 15 -25.30 -9.00 -4.53
C ASP A 15 -23.78 -8.75 -4.62
N LYS A 16 -23.34 -7.74 -5.39
CA LYS A 16 -21.90 -7.51 -5.64
C LYS A 16 -21.20 -6.65 -4.60
N TYR A 17 -21.94 -5.99 -3.71
CA TYR A 17 -21.35 -5.09 -2.72
C TYR A 17 -21.09 -5.77 -1.37
N ASP A 18 -21.82 -6.85 -1.04
CA ASP A 18 -21.71 -7.53 0.25
C ASP A 18 -20.44 -8.41 0.38
N ASP A 19 -19.90 -8.92 -0.72
CA ASP A 19 -18.66 -9.73 -0.75
C ASP A 19 -17.37 -8.89 -0.84
N CYS A 20 -17.42 -7.58 -0.55
CA CYS A 20 -16.24 -6.74 -0.58
C CYS A 20 -15.20 -7.10 0.50
N LEU A 21 -15.57 -7.88 1.53
CA LEU A 21 -14.69 -8.23 2.64
C LEU A 21 -13.40 -8.91 2.15
N ALA A 22 -13.49 -9.88 1.24
CA ALA A 22 -12.31 -10.56 0.69
C ALA A 22 -11.41 -9.58 -0.09
N CYS A 23 -12.00 -8.71 -0.93
CA CYS A 23 -11.28 -7.69 -1.69
C CYS A 23 -10.63 -6.61 -0.82
N ARG A 24 -11.28 -6.30 0.30
CA ARG A 24 -10.83 -5.33 1.29
C ARG A 24 -9.66 -5.88 2.08
N VAL A 25 -9.81 -7.07 2.65
CA VAL A 25 -8.75 -7.80 3.36
C VAL A 25 -7.53 -8.00 2.45
N THR A 26 -7.73 -8.47 1.23
CA THR A 26 -6.62 -8.72 0.30
C THR A 26 -5.90 -7.43 -0.07
N GLY A 27 -6.62 -6.37 -0.43
CA GLY A 27 -6.00 -5.10 -0.80
C GLY A 27 -5.31 -4.42 0.38
N SER A 28 -5.94 -4.43 1.57
CA SER A 28 -5.35 -3.91 2.80
C SER A 28 -4.10 -4.67 3.20
N ALA A 29 -4.14 -6.01 3.17
CA ALA A 29 -3.00 -6.86 3.47
C ALA A 29 -1.86 -6.65 2.46
N ALA A 30 -2.16 -6.49 1.17
CA ALA A 30 -1.15 -6.20 0.15
C ALA A 30 -0.44 -4.87 0.44
N PHE A 31 -1.18 -3.79 0.68
CA PHE A 31 -0.60 -2.48 0.95
C PHE A 31 0.18 -2.43 2.27
N MET A 32 -0.35 -3.03 3.33
CA MET A 32 0.37 -3.13 4.61
C MET A 32 1.63 -3.98 4.47
N GLY A 33 1.54 -5.14 3.82
CA GLY A 33 2.67 -6.03 3.59
C GLY A 33 3.77 -5.35 2.77
N LEU A 34 3.41 -4.68 1.67
CA LEU A 34 4.36 -3.92 0.86
C LEU A 34 4.98 -2.76 1.63
N GLY A 35 4.21 -2.05 2.45
CA GLY A 35 4.71 -0.96 3.28
C GLY A 35 5.74 -1.44 4.31
N VAL A 36 5.41 -2.50 5.07
CA VAL A 36 6.31 -3.10 6.05
C VAL A 36 7.56 -3.68 5.39
N TYR A 37 7.38 -4.42 4.29
CA TYR A 37 8.48 -5.00 3.53
C TYR A 37 9.42 -3.92 2.97
N SER A 38 8.88 -2.85 2.41
CA SER A 38 9.65 -1.72 1.87
C SER A 38 10.45 -1.02 2.97
N TYR A 39 9.86 -0.83 4.15
CA TYR A 39 10.56 -0.24 5.28
C TYR A 39 11.74 -1.11 5.71
N TYR A 40 11.50 -2.40 5.96
CA TYR A 40 12.52 -3.31 6.46
C TYR A 40 13.66 -3.49 5.47
N THR A 41 13.34 -3.84 4.21
CA THR A 41 14.35 -4.09 3.17
C THR A 41 15.04 -2.80 2.73
N GLY A 42 14.31 -1.69 2.60
CA GLY A 42 14.87 -0.38 2.28
C GLY A 42 15.88 0.07 3.32
N MET A 43 15.54 -0.03 4.60
CA MET A 43 16.45 0.33 5.69
C MET A 43 17.67 -0.58 5.76
N ALA A 44 17.50 -1.89 5.54
CA ALA A 44 18.62 -2.83 5.48
C ALA A 44 19.57 -2.51 4.32
N ASN A 45 19.03 -2.22 3.14
CA ASN A 45 19.82 -1.85 1.95
C ASN A 45 20.56 -0.53 2.13
N LEU A 46 19.96 0.45 2.80
CA LEU A 46 20.63 1.71 3.16
C LEU A 46 21.80 1.49 4.12
N ARG A 47 21.62 0.66 5.16
CA ARG A 47 22.68 0.34 6.12
C ARG A 47 23.88 -0.32 5.44
N LYS A 48 23.63 -1.25 4.52
CA LYS A 48 24.71 -1.90 3.74
C LYS A 48 25.53 -0.90 2.92
N GLN A 49 24.90 0.17 2.43
CA GLN A 49 25.53 1.20 1.59
C GLN A 49 25.96 2.45 2.38
N GLU A 50 25.85 2.43 3.71
CA GLU A 50 26.05 3.62 4.55
C GLU A 50 27.42 4.25 4.34
N LYS A 51 28.49 3.44 4.32
CA LYS A 51 29.86 3.93 4.08
C LYS A 51 29.99 4.67 2.75
N ALA A 52 29.46 4.08 1.68
CA ALA A 52 29.49 4.68 0.35
C ALA A 52 28.67 5.98 0.26
N ILE A 53 27.51 6.03 0.92
CA ILE A 53 26.64 7.21 0.96
C ILE A 53 27.32 8.36 1.74
N MET A 54 27.99 8.03 2.84
CA MET A 54 28.68 9.02 3.66
C MET A 54 29.93 9.60 2.97
N GLN A 55 30.67 8.78 2.23
CA GLN A 55 31.84 9.20 1.46
C GLN A 55 31.48 9.91 0.13
N GLY A 56 30.27 9.72 -0.39
CA GLY A 56 29.85 10.31 -1.66
C GLY A 56 29.69 11.85 -1.62
N PRO A 57 29.78 12.54 -2.77
CA PRO A 57 29.71 14.00 -2.85
C PRO A 57 28.28 14.58 -2.66
N SER A 58 27.26 13.73 -2.62
CA SER A 58 25.86 14.16 -2.51
C SER A 58 25.58 14.85 -1.17
N LYS A 59 24.83 15.97 -1.22
CA LYS A 59 24.29 16.64 -0.03
C LYS A 59 23.21 15.80 0.68
N TYR A 60 22.56 14.88 -0.05
CA TYR A 60 21.53 13.99 0.48
C TYR A 60 22.16 12.71 1.03
N LYS A 61 22.48 12.77 2.34
CA LYS A 61 23.07 11.67 3.10
C LYS A 61 21.98 10.68 3.57
N MET A 62 22.27 9.95 4.65
CA MET A 62 21.38 8.93 5.20
C MET A 62 20.01 9.45 5.62
N GLY A 63 19.92 10.66 6.17
CA GLY A 63 18.65 11.22 6.68
C GLY A 63 17.57 11.34 5.61
N SER A 64 17.85 12.01 4.49
CA SER A 64 16.90 12.19 3.40
C SER A 64 16.45 10.86 2.79
N ARG A 65 17.36 9.90 2.66
CA ARG A 65 17.05 8.57 2.11
C ARG A 65 16.16 7.76 3.07
N LYS A 66 16.42 7.85 4.38
CA LYS A 66 15.57 7.24 5.43
C LYS A 66 14.18 7.87 5.42
N LEU A 67 14.08 9.19 5.29
CA LEU A 67 12.80 9.90 5.20
C LEU A 67 12.01 9.47 3.96
N GLY A 68 12.66 9.28 2.81
CA GLY A 68 11.99 8.78 1.61
C GLY A 68 11.43 7.36 1.76
N ILE A 69 12.20 6.45 2.36
CA ILE A 69 11.71 5.09 2.65
C ILE A 69 10.56 5.14 3.65
N PHE A 70 10.71 5.94 4.70
CA PHE A 70 9.69 6.10 5.72
C PHE A 70 8.39 6.66 5.14
N SER A 71 8.45 7.71 4.32
CA SER A 71 7.26 8.31 3.72
C SER A 71 6.52 7.33 2.81
N ILE A 72 7.23 6.65 1.90
CA ILE A 72 6.63 5.65 1.00
C ILE A 72 6.00 4.51 1.80
N SER A 73 6.72 4.00 2.81
CA SER A 73 6.22 2.91 3.65
C SER A 73 5.00 3.33 4.47
N ALA A 74 5.02 4.53 5.05
CA ALA A 74 3.91 5.09 5.80
C ALA A 74 2.68 5.33 4.91
N THR A 75 2.87 5.82 3.69
CA THR A 75 1.78 5.97 2.71
C THR A 75 1.17 4.64 2.34
N LEU A 76 1.98 3.60 2.09
CA LEU A 76 1.48 2.25 1.77
C LEU A 76 0.68 1.66 2.93
N VAL A 77 1.23 1.67 4.14
CA VAL A 77 0.50 1.18 5.33
C VAL A 77 -0.77 2.01 5.58
N GLY A 78 -0.68 3.33 5.44
CA GLY A 78 -1.80 4.26 5.58
C GLY A 78 -2.92 3.98 4.58
N MET A 79 -2.60 3.75 3.30
CA MET A 79 -3.58 3.34 2.28
C MET A 79 -4.19 1.98 2.61
N GLY A 80 -3.40 1.02 3.10
CA GLY A 80 -3.89 -0.29 3.51
C GLY A 80 -4.89 -0.20 4.67
N LEU A 81 -4.59 0.63 5.67
CA LEU A 81 -5.47 0.91 6.79
C LEU A 81 -6.73 1.65 6.34
N TRP A 82 -6.61 2.69 5.51
CA TRP A 82 -7.76 3.40 4.96
C TRP A 82 -8.69 2.40 4.29
N ARG A 83 -8.18 1.59 3.36
CA ARG A 83 -8.96 0.60 2.63
C ARG A 83 -9.61 -0.44 3.56
N ALA A 84 -9.07 -0.68 4.76
CA ALA A 84 -9.69 -1.59 5.72
C ALA A 84 -10.90 -0.97 6.45
N PHE A 85 -10.97 0.37 6.56
CA PHE A 85 -11.99 1.09 7.34
C PHE A 85 -12.97 1.95 6.52
N ASN A 86 -12.63 2.33 5.29
CA ASN A 86 -13.56 2.83 4.25
C ASN A 86 -13.78 1.82 3.13
#